data_AF-D6MJZ9-F1
#
_entry.id   AF-D6MJZ9-F1
#
_cell.length_a   1.000
_cell.length_b   1.000
_cell.length_c   1.000
_cell.angle_alpha   90.00
_cell.angle_beta   90.00
_cell.angle_gamma   90.00
#
_symmetry.space_group_name_H-M   'P 1'
#
loop_
_entity.id
_entity.type
_entity.pdbx_description
1 polymer ?
#
loop_
_entity_poly.entity_id
_entity_poly.type
_entity_poly.pdbx_seq_one_letter_code
_entity_poly.pdbx_strand_id
1 'polypeptide(L)'
;ARGKSCKNKEEVENQRMTHITVERNRRKLMNEHLSVLRSMMPPGYVYRGDQASIVGGAINFVKELEQLLQTLEAQRRTKHHLNFADSFKFSHCSSDGSNKTINTTTTTANSNNNNATETISKKQTAVADIEVNMVESHANLKVLSRRHAKQLLKMVASLQS
;
A
#
# COMPACT_ATOMS: atom_id res chain seq x y z
N ALA A 1 63.72 50.90 20.23
CA ALA A 1 62.64 50.30 19.42
C ALA A 1 61.89 49.23 20.22
N ARG A 2 60.74 49.56 20.83
CA ARG A 2 59.95 48.58 21.60
C ARG A 2 58.48 49.02 21.64
N GLY A 3 57.69 48.61 20.64
CA GLY A 3 56.27 48.97 20.56
C GLY A 3 55.38 48.01 19.76
N LYS A 4 55.91 46.88 19.28
CA LYS A 4 55.19 45.95 18.38
C LYS A 4 54.56 44.73 19.08
N SER A 5 54.89 44.44 20.34
CA SER A 5 54.43 43.22 21.02
C SER A 5 53.01 43.33 21.62
N CYS A 6 52.60 44.51 22.09
CA CYS A 6 51.27 44.69 22.71
C CYS A 6 50.14 44.63 21.67
N LYS A 7 50.32 45.24 20.50
CA LYS A 7 49.36 45.19 19.38
C LYS A 7 49.11 43.76 18.89
N ASN A 8 50.16 42.93 18.85
CA ASN A 8 50.03 41.53 18.45
C ASN A 8 49.24 40.70 19.49
N LYS A 9 49.46 40.91 20.80
CA LYS A 9 48.69 40.22 21.85
C LYS A 9 47.21 40.64 21.86
N GLU A 10 46.94 41.93 21.70
CA GLU A 10 45.58 42.46 21.59
C GLU A 10 44.86 41.92 20.35
N GLU A 11 45.55 41.87 19.21
CA GLU A 11 45.01 41.31 17.97
C GLU A 11 44.73 39.81 18.07
N VAL A 12 45.60 39.04 18.73
CA VAL A 12 45.35 37.61 19.02
C VAL A 12 44.14 37.42 19.94
N GLU A 13 43.97 38.26 20.97
CA GLU A 13 42.78 38.18 21.83
C GLU A 13 41.51 38.62 21.09
N ASN A 14 41.59 39.62 20.22
CA ASN A 14 40.48 40.04 19.37
C ASN A 14 40.05 38.92 18.40
N GLN A 15 41.01 38.21 17.80
CA GLN A 15 40.74 37.02 16.99
C GLN A 15 40.10 35.90 17.82
N ARG A 16 40.61 35.65 19.03
CA ARG A 16 40.06 34.66 19.96
C ARG A 16 38.61 34.99 20.35
N MET A 17 38.33 36.26 20.69
CA MET A 17 36.97 36.74 21.00
C MET A 17 36.02 36.61 19.81
N THR A 18 36.50 36.90 18.60
CA THR A 18 35.73 36.73 17.36
C THR A 18 35.41 35.26 17.12
N HIS A 19 36.40 34.38 17.19
CA HIS A 19 36.21 32.93 17.03
C HIS A 19 35.22 32.36 18.05
N ILE A 20 35.33 32.78 19.32
CA ILE A 20 34.39 32.41 20.37
C ILE A 20 32.96 32.84 20.03
N THR A 21 32.79 34.06 19.52
CA THR A 21 31.46 34.61 19.17
C THR A 21 30.84 33.84 18.01
N VAL A 22 31.61 33.63 16.95
CA VAL A 22 31.17 32.87 15.76
C VAL A 22 30.78 31.45 16.14
N GLU A 23 31.60 30.74 16.91
CA GLU A 23 31.32 29.35 17.30
C GLU A 23 30.10 29.25 18.24
N ARG A 24 29.92 30.23 19.15
CA ARG A 24 28.71 30.30 19.97
C ARG A 24 27.45 30.47 19.12
N ASN A 25 27.49 31.34 18.12
CA ASN A 25 26.36 31.52 17.21
C ASN A 25 26.07 30.25 16.41
N ARG A 26 27.11 29.55 15.93
CA ARG A 26 26.95 28.26 15.24
C ARG A 26 26.25 27.21 16.14
N ARG A 27 26.65 27.12 17.42
CA ARG A 27 26.01 26.19 18.38
C ARG A 27 24.57 26.59 18.71
N LYS A 28 24.27 27.88 18.82
CA LYS A 28 22.90 28.38 19.01
C LYS A 28 22.01 27.99 17.83
N LEU A 29 22.47 28.22 16.60
CA LEU A 29 21.74 27.86 15.39
C LEU A 29 21.48 26.35 15.30
N MET A 30 22.50 25.53 15.60
CA MET A 30 22.34 24.07 15.67
C MET A 30 21.25 23.66 16.68
N ASN A 31 21.27 24.25 17.87
CA ASN A 31 20.28 23.94 18.90
C ASN A 31 18.86 24.38 18.51
N GLU A 32 18.72 25.51 17.81
CA GLU A 32 17.44 25.98 17.28
C GLU A 32 16.86 24.98 16.27
N HIS A 33 17.66 24.53 15.29
CA HIS A 33 17.23 23.51 14.34
C HIS A 33 16.83 22.19 15.01
N LEU A 34 17.61 21.73 15.99
CA LEU A 34 17.28 20.52 16.76
C LEU A 34 16.02 20.69 17.61
N SER A 35 15.74 21.90 18.10
CA SER A 35 14.50 22.22 18.83
C SER A 35 13.28 22.15 17.91
N VAL A 36 13.36 22.75 16.71
CA VAL A 36 12.29 22.66 15.71
C VAL A 36 12.06 21.20 15.30
N LEU A 37 13.13 20.46 15.02
CA LEU A 37 13.03 19.04 14.66
C LEU A 37 12.33 18.23 15.77
N ARG A 38 12.70 18.46 17.03
CA ARG A 38 12.04 17.83 18.19
C ARG A 38 10.55 18.15 18.26
N SER A 39 10.15 19.38 17.93
CA SER A 39 8.75 19.81 18.00
C SER A 39 7.85 19.16 16.94
N MET A 40 8.42 18.66 15.85
CA MET A 40 7.68 17.97 14.78
C MET A 40 7.45 16.48 15.07
N MET A 41 8.17 15.93 16.05
CA MET A 41 8.09 14.51 16.40
C MET A 41 7.20 14.27 17.62
N PRO A 42 6.56 13.09 17.73
CA PRO A 42 5.89 12.69 18.96
C PRO A 42 6.90 12.54 20.11
N PRO A 43 6.48 12.79 21.37
CA PRO A 43 7.37 12.80 22.53
C PRO A 43 8.04 11.44 22.81
N GLY A 44 7.50 10.33 22.30
CA GLY A 44 8.08 8.99 22.45
C GLY A 44 9.38 8.76 21.67
N TYR A 45 9.68 9.58 20.65
CA TYR A 45 10.85 9.37 19.78
C TYR A 45 12.12 10.10 20.29
N VAL A 46 12.02 10.90 21.34
CA VAL A 46 13.15 11.69 21.87
C VAL A 46 13.37 11.36 23.34
N TYR A 47 14.28 10.41 23.61
CA TYR A 47 14.43 9.82 24.95
C TYR A 47 15.37 10.60 25.89
N ARG A 48 16.39 11.29 25.36
CA ARG A 48 17.45 11.89 26.19
C ARG A 48 17.82 13.33 25.86
N GLY A 49 17.19 13.91 24.85
CA GLY A 49 17.44 15.29 24.43
C GLY A 49 18.86 15.58 23.90
N ASP A 50 19.71 14.56 23.71
CA ASP A 50 21.01 14.67 23.05
C ASP A 50 20.87 14.72 21.52
N GLN A 51 21.89 15.26 20.84
CA GLN A 51 21.82 15.50 19.39
C GLN A 51 21.63 14.21 18.58
N ALA A 52 22.27 13.10 18.99
CA ALA A 52 22.19 11.84 18.27
C ALA A 52 20.81 11.21 18.42
N SER A 53 20.23 11.24 19.62
CA SER A 53 18.87 10.72 19.84
C SER A 53 17.80 11.54 19.13
N ILE A 54 17.94 12.87 19.01
CA ILE A 54 16.97 13.68 18.25
C ILE A 54 16.98 13.27 16.78
N VAL A 55 18.17 13.14 16.18
CA VAL A 55 18.31 12.77 14.76
C VAL A 55 17.88 11.32 14.53
N GLY A 56 18.29 10.39 15.40
CA GLY A 56 17.87 9.00 15.34
C GLY A 56 16.36 8.83 15.50
N GLY A 57 15.76 9.55 16.45
CA GLY A 57 14.31 9.58 16.65
C GLY A 57 13.56 10.07 15.41
N ALA A 58 14.07 11.10 14.75
CA ALA A 58 13.48 11.63 13.52
C ALA A 58 13.52 10.62 12.38
N ILE A 59 14.65 9.93 12.22
CA ILE A 59 14.81 8.88 11.21
C ILE A 59 13.80 7.75 11.46
N ASN A 60 13.64 7.30 12.71
CA ASN A 60 12.69 6.25 13.05
C ASN A 60 11.25 6.69 12.79
N PHE A 61 10.89 7.91 13.18
CA PHE A 61 9.55 8.45 12.95
C PHE A 61 9.20 8.51 11.46
N VAL A 62 10.11 8.99 10.61
CA VAL A 62 9.91 9.02 9.15
C VAL A 62 9.73 7.62 8.59
N LYS A 63 10.54 6.64 9.01
CA LYS A 63 10.40 5.24 8.56
C LYS A 63 9.03 4.65 8.92
N GLU A 64 8.53 4.94 10.11
CA GLU A 64 7.22 4.46 10.53
C GLU A 64 6.08 5.10 9.71
N LEU A 65 6.19 6.39 9.39
CA LEU A 65 5.24 7.07 8.50
C LEU A 65 5.27 6.48 7.09
N GLU A 66 6.45 6.21 6.53
CA GLU A 66 6.61 5.56 5.23
C GLU A 66 5.99 4.16 5.21
N GLN A 67 6.22 3.36 6.27
CA GLN A 67 5.65 2.02 6.40
C GLN A 67 4.11 2.06 6.49
N LEU A 68 3.56 3.01 7.24
CA LEU A 68 2.11 3.20 7.36
C LEU A 68 1.50 3.54 5.99
N LEU A 69 2.12 4.44 5.25
CA LEU A 69 1.68 4.83 3.91
C LEU A 69 1.70 3.64 2.96
N GLN A 70 2.79 2.87 2.91
CA GLN A 70 2.89 1.66 2.08
C GLN A 70 1.80 0.64 2.43
N THR A 71 1.53 0.44 3.72
CA THR A 71 0.49 -0.47 4.19
C THR A 71 -0.90 -0.04 3.72
N LEU A 72 -1.21 1.25 3.84
CA LEU A 72 -2.48 1.83 3.40
C LEU A 72 -2.65 1.73 1.88
N GLU A 73 -1.59 1.98 1.11
CA GLU A 73 -1.61 1.83 -0.34
C GLU A 73 -1.84 0.38 -0.78
N ALA A 74 -1.17 -0.58 -0.13
CA ALA A 74 -1.39 -2.00 -0.39
C ALA A 74 -2.83 -2.40 -0.08
N GLN A 75 -3.39 -1.95 1.04
CA GLN A 75 -4.78 -2.19 1.41
C GLN A 75 -5.77 -1.53 0.43
N ARG A 76 -5.45 -0.36 -0.12
CA ARG A 76 -6.28 0.29 -1.14
C ARG A 76 -6.31 -0.54 -2.43
N ARG A 77 -5.18 -1.10 -2.85
CA ARG A 77 -5.09 -1.97 -4.04
C ARG A 77 -5.91 -3.26 -3.87
N THR A 78 -5.84 -3.89 -2.70
CA THR A 78 -6.64 -5.11 -2.42
C THR A 78 -8.13 -4.81 -2.34
N LYS A 79 -8.55 -3.68 -1.75
CA LYS A 79 -9.96 -3.25 -1.76
C LYS A 79 -10.46 -2.96 -3.17
N HIS A 80 -9.66 -2.34 -4.03
CA HIS A 80 -10.02 -2.15 -5.44
C HIS A 80 -10.17 -3.49 -6.19
N HIS A 81 -9.32 -4.48 -5.89
CA HIS A 81 -9.44 -5.82 -6.46
C HIS A 81 -10.68 -6.57 -5.96
N LEU A 82 -11.00 -6.47 -4.66
CA LEU A 82 -12.22 -7.04 -4.09
C LEU A 82 -13.49 -6.36 -4.62
N ASN A 83 -13.50 -5.03 -4.76
CA ASN A 83 -14.64 -4.31 -5.34
C ASN A 83 -14.84 -4.64 -6.83
N PHE A 84 -13.77 -4.89 -7.59
CA PHE A 84 -13.89 -5.40 -8.95
C PHE A 84 -14.47 -6.82 -8.93
N ALA A 85 -13.93 -7.73 -8.12
CA ALA A 85 -14.40 -9.12 -8.01
C ALA A 85 -15.85 -9.26 -7.49
N ASP A 86 -16.29 -8.43 -6.54
CA ASP A 86 -17.68 -8.41 -6.06
C ASP A 86 -18.65 -7.84 -7.09
N SER A 87 -18.20 -6.92 -7.95
CA SER A 87 -19.01 -6.44 -9.07
C SER A 87 -19.26 -7.54 -10.12
N PHE A 88 -18.35 -8.52 -10.28
CA PHE A 88 -18.60 -9.71 -11.11
C PHE A 88 -19.42 -10.80 -10.42
N LYS A 89 -19.43 -10.84 -9.08
CA LYS A 89 -20.24 -11.79 -8.31
C LYS A 89 -21.74 -11.48 -8.37
N PHE A 90 -22.12 -10.20 -8.54
CA PHE A 90 -23.53 -9.80 -8.63
C PHE A 90 -24.13 -9.89 -10.04
N SER A 91 -23.31 -9.90 -11.10
CA SER A 91 -23.83 -9.84 -12.48
C SER A 91 -24.22 -11.20 -13.10
N HIS A 92 -24.12 -12.33 -12.38
CA HIS A 92 -24.46 -13.65 -12.93
C HIS A 92 -25.69 -14.33 -12.35
N CYS A 93 -26.50 -13.63 -11.54
CA CYS A 93 -27.74 -14.20 -11.01
C CYS A 93 -28.92 -13.25 -11.18
N SER A 94 -29.48 -13.19 -12.39
CA SER A 94 -30.87 -12.81 -12.74
C SER A 94 -31.03 -13.12 -14.23
N SER A 95 -31.91 -13.98 -14.74
CA SER A 95 -33.25 -14.46 -14.37
C SER A 95 -33.37 -15.91 -14.90
N ASP A 96 -34.13 -16.87 -14.35
CA ASP A 96 -35.52 -16.78 -13.92
C ASP A 96 -35.90 -17.90 -12.93
N GLY A 97 -36.72 -17.54 -11.93
CA GLY A 97 -37.82 -18.38 -11.46
C GLY A 97 -37.54 -19.53 -10.50
N SER A 98 -37.49 -19.24 -9.20
CA SER A 98 -38.39 -19.80 -8.17
C SER A 98 -37.72 -19.89 -6.79
N ASN A 99 -38.51 -19.46 -5.80
CA ASN A 99 -38.17 -19.27 -4.40
C ASN A 99 -37.41 -20.46 -3.78
N LYS A 100 -36.23 -20.22 -3.19
CA LYS A 100 -35.76 -21.10 -2.13
C LYS A 100 -34.93 -20.39 -1.05
N THR A 101 -35.50 -20.49 0.14
CA THR A 101 -35.04 -20.09 1.46
C THR A 101 -33.56 -20.39 1.71
N ILE A 102 -32.87 -19.40 2.26
CA ILE A 102 -31.47 -19.45 2.70
C ILE A 102 -31.41 -20.33 3.95
N ASN A 103 -30.81 -21.52 3.84
CA ASN A 103 -30.37 -22.30 4.99
C ASN A 103 -28.84 -22.26 5.06
N THR A 104 -28.34 -21.56 6.07
CA THR A 104 -26.96 -21.53 6.55
C THR A 104 -26.53 -22.93 6.99
N THR A 105 -25.45 -23.47 6.40
CA THR A 105 -24.91 -24.79 6.75
C THR A 105 -23.90 -24.70 7.89
N THR A 106 -24.30 -25.17 9.08
CA THR A 106 -23.38 -25.72 10.07
C THR A 106 -23.28 -27.24 9.89
N THR A 107 -22.05 -27.72 9.92
CA THR A 107 -21.60 -29.11 9.81
C THR A 107 -22.26 -30.08 10.78
N THR A 108 -22.91 -31.14 10.27
CA THR A 108 -22.94 -32.47 10.91
C THR A 108 -23.21 -33.56 9.86
N ALA A 109 -22.37 -34.59 9.84
CA ALA A 109 -22.56 -35.79 9.03
C ALA A 109 -23.82 -36.56 9.48
N ASN A 110 -24.61 -37.06 8.53
CA ASN A 110 -25.38 -38.29 8.75
C ASN A 110 -25.83 -38.93 7.43
N SER A 111 -25.69 -40.24 7.40
CA SER A 111 -25.94 -41.13 6.27
C SER A 111 -27.43 -41.42 6.06
N ASN A 112 -27.71 -41.88 4.82
CA ASN A 112 -28.69 -42.88 4.40
C ASN A 112 -29.89 -42.42 3.55
N ASN A 113 -29.90 -43.00 2.35
CA ASN A 113 -31.01 -43.72 1.69
C ASN A 113 -31.77 -43.10 0.50
N ASN A 114 -31.64 -43.84 -0.62
CA ASN A 114 -32.65 -44.31 -1.58
C ASN A 114 -32.85 -43.59 -2.93
N ASN A 115 -32.30 -44.24 -3.96
CA ASN A 115 -32.84 -44.61 -5.29
C ASN A 115 -33.88 -43.71 -5.99
N ALA A 116 -33.54 -43.22 -7.18
CA ALA A 116 -34.36 -43.31 -8.39
C ALA A 116 -33.54 -43.00 -9.66
N THR A 117 -33.86 -43.72 -10.74
CA THR A 117 -33.19 -43.84 -12.03
C THR A 117 -33.53 -42.74 -13.05
N GLU A 118 -32.65 -42.60 -14.05
CA GLU A 118 -32.85 -42.06 -15.41
C GLU A 118 -33.03 -40.54 -15.63
N THR A 119 -32.00 -39.90 -16.20
CA THR A 119 -31.90 -39.63 -17.64
C THR A 119 -30.67 -38.75 -17.92
N ILE A 120 -29.88 -39.18 -18.89
CA ILE A 120 -28.72 -38.45 -19.40
C ILE A 120 -29.22 -37.19 -20.11
N SER A 121 -29.15 -36.05 -19.45
CA SER A 121 -28.97 -34.77 -20.12
C SER A 121 -27.88 -34.03 -19.39
N LYS A 122 -26.62 -34.39 -19.70
CA LYS A 122 -25.48 -33.53 -19.43
C LYS A 122 -25.65 -32.28 -20.31
N LYS A 123 -26.48 -31.33 -19.87
CA LYS A 123 -26.26 -29.92 -20.19
C LYS A 123 -24.96 -29.53 -19.48
N GLN A 124 -23.83 -30.01 -20.02
CA GLN A 124 -22.58 -29.31 -19.86
C GLN A 124 -22.77 -28.01 -20.62
N THR A 125 -23.35 -27.02 -19.94
CA THR A 125 -23.10 -25.63 -20.27
C THR A 125 -21.59 -25.51 -20.29
N ALA A 126 -21.02 -25.42 -21.49
CA ALA A 126 -19.59 -25.32 -21.71
C ALA A 126 -19.15 -23.97 -21.12
N VAL A 127 -18.86 -23.97 -19.82
CA VAL A 127 -18.22 -22.86 -19.14
C VAL A 127 -16.82 -22.81 -19.74
N ALA A 128 -16.51 -21.73 -20.45
CA ALA A 128 -15.20 -21.52 -21.05
C ALA A 128 -14.16 -21.34 -19.93
N ASP A 129 -12.96 -21.86 -20.15
CA ASP A 129 -11.84 -21.64 -19.25
C ASP A 129 -11.27 -20.24 -19.51
N ILE A 130 -11.13 -19.43 -18.46
CA ILE A 130 -10.66 -18.05 -18.55
C ILE A 130 -9.34 -17.93 -17.80
N GLU A 131 -8.29 -17.54 -18.51
CA GLU A 131 -6.98 -17.16 -17.97
C GLU A 131 -6.85 -15.64 -18.00
N VAL A 132 -6.44 -15.05 -16.88
CA VAL A 132 -6.20 -13.60 -16.76
C VAL A 132 -4.78 -13.39 -16.26
N ASN A 133 -4.01 -12.56 -16.98
CA ASN A 133 -2.68 -12.15 -16.56
C ASN A 133 -2.56 -10.62 -16.58
N MET A 134 -2.01 -10.05 -15.52
CA MET A 134 -1.75 -8.61 -15.41
C MET A 134 -0.31 -8.30 -15.83
N VAL A 135 -0.14 -7.28 -16.68
CA VAL A 135 1.16 -6.73 -17.04
C VAL A 135 1.10 -5.22 -16.80
N GLU A 136 1.72 -4.77 -15.71
CA GLU A 136 1.68 -3.38 -15.26
C GLU A 136 0.25 -2.83 -15.14
N SER A 137 -0.12 -1.90 -16.04
CA SER A 137 -1.44 -1.26 -16.12
C SER A 137 -2.38 -1.94 -17.12
N HIS A 138 -1.93 -3.00 -17.81
CA HIS A 138 -2.69 -3.70 -18.84
C HIS A 138 -3.12 -5.10 -18.35
N ALA A 139 -4.29 -5.55 -18.82
CA ALA A 139 -4.82 -6.88 -18.56
C ALA A 139 -4.84 -7.71 -19.85
N ASN A 140 -4.25 -8.90 -19.81
CA ASN A 140 -4.38 -9.91 -20.87
C ASN A 140 -5.45 -10.93 -20.46
N LEU A 141 -6.46 -11.08 -21.31
CA LEU A 141 -7.57 -12.02 -21.13
C LEU A 141 -7.50 -13.10 -22.22
N LYS A 142 -7.44 -14.36 -21.81
CA LYS A 142 -7.46 -15.50 -22.72
C LYS A 142 -8.64 -16.40 -22.37
N VAL A 143 -9.54 -16.58 -23.34
CA VAL A 143 -10.76 -17.36 -23.19
C VAL A 143 -10.65 -18.60 -24.07
N LEU A 144 -10.61 -19.78 -23.45
CA LEU A 144 -10.60 -21.07 -24.12
C LEU A 144 -12.00 -21.67 -24.05
N SER A 145 -12.66 -21.75 -25.20
CA SER A 145 -13.97 -22.40 -25.31
C SER A 145 -13.93 -23.56 -26.30
N ARG A 146 -14.87 -24.49 -26.17
CA ARG A 146 -15.11 -25.48 -27.22
C ARG A 146 -15.50 -24.76 -28.51
N ARG A 147 -14.96 -25.21 -29.64
CA ARG A 147 -15.25 -24.62 -30.96
C ARG A 147 -16.70 -24.88 -31.33
N HIS A 148 -17.50 -23.82 -31.46
CA HIS A 148 -18.88 -23.90 -31.96
C HIS A 148 -19.03 -23.14 -33.28
N ALA A 149 -19.83 -23.69 -34.20
CA ALA A 149 -20.09 -23.04 -35.49
C ALA A 149 -20.68 -21.64 -35.28
N LYS A 150 -20.19 -20.64 -36.04
CA LYS A 150 -20.63 -19.22 -36.02
C LYS A 150 -20.37 -18.43 -34.73
N GLN A 151 -19.73 -19.01 -33.70
CA GLN A 151 -19.48 -18.31 -32.43
C GLN A 151 -18.57 -17.09 -32.59
N LEU A 152 -17.48 -17.21 -33.36
CA LEU A 152 -16.57 -16.10 -33.63
C LEU A 152 -17.29 -14.93 -34.32
N LEU A 153 -18.10 -15.24 -35.33
CA LEU A 153 -18.88 -14.22 -36.05
C LEU A 153 -19.84 -13.48 -35.11
N LYS A 154 -20.46 -14.20 -34.17
CA LYS A 154 -21.33 -13.62 -33.14
C LYS A 154 -20.56 -12.74 -32.15
N MET A 155 -19.36 -13.14 -31.72
CA MET A 155 -18.51 -12.35 -30.84
C MET A 155 -18.04 -11.06 -31.50
N VAL A 156 -17.58 -11.13 -32.76
CA VAL A 156 -17.18 -9.95 -33.53
C VAL A 156 -18.35 -8.99 -33.69
N ALA A 157 -19.54 -9.49 -34.03
CA ALA A 157 -20.74 -8.66 -34.14
C ALA A 157 -21.12 -7.97 -32.81
N SER A 158 -20.96 -8.66 -31.67
CA SER A 158 -21.26 -8.06 -30.35
C SER A 158 -20.25 -7.00 -29.89
N LEU A 159 -19.01 -7.05 -30.39
CA LEU A 159 -17.96 -6.09 -30.03
C LEU A 159 -17.99 -4.82 -30.90
N GLN A 160 -18.72 -4.85 -32.02
CA GLN A 160 -18.81 -3.75 -32.98
C GLN A 160 -20.05 -2.85 -32.75
N SER A 161 -20.89 -3.15 -31.75
CA SER A 161 -21.98 -2.26 -31.29
C SER A 161 -21.47 -1.26 -30.27
#